data_AF-A0A9P4IGD7-F1
#
_entry.id   AF-A0A9P4IGD7-F1
#
_cell.length_a   1.000
_cell.length_b   1.000
_cell.length_c   1.000
_cell.angle_alpha   90.00
_cell.angle_beta   90.00
_cell.angle_gamma   90.00
#
_symmetry.space_group_name_H-M   'P 1'
#
loop_
_entity.id
_entity.type
_entity.pdbx_description
1 polymer ?
#
loop_
_entity_poly.entity_id
_entity_poly.type
_entity_poly.pdbx_seq_one_letter_code
_entity_poly.pdbx_strand_id
1 'polypeptide(L)'
;MEPKSIAARVKVAPPVVEVSSREKARLQALFADPTKLEKHAEYSESAEFFDGAPLQVRTRRDNARAKFELFVQMRQGAESMRTEDIWSADTILSNTKLFISTYTEGREGDIGDKVRPNVLWNLKDDISWWAKRFLHTFNAIATQWHRECDGLIATVCVGEKLEPNDVAEPTKKRKRNEKGRKKVVENAQNDKRATVRVASDSAPKSPDGAGKRRRTQIIPSDDDDDIPVRPKRRLRRS
;
A
#
# COMPACT_ATOMS: atom_id res chain seq x y z
N MET A 1 52.61 18.69 37.33
CA MET A 1 51.49 18.56 36.38
C MET A 1 50.22 18.70 37.18
N GLU A 2 49.56 19.86 37.10
CA GLU A 2 48.32 20.09 37.84
C GLU A 2 47.13 19.54 37.07
N PRO A 3 46.19 18.83 37.73
CA PRO A 3 44.98 18.35 37.10
C PRO A 3 44.09 19.55 36.78
N LYS A 4 43.89 19.81 35.47
CA LYS A 4 42.90 20.79 35.01
C LYS A 4 41.52 20.36 35.48
N SER A 5 41.00 21.09 36.47
CA SER A 5 39.62 21.03 36.93
C SER A 5 38.68 21.15 35.73
N ILE A 6 37.99 20.05 35.41
CA ILE A 6 36.90 20.03 34.43
C ILE A 6 35.72 20.70 35.13
N ALA A 7 35.69 22.03 35.06
CA ALA A 7 34.59 22.82 35.55
C ALA A 7 33.27 22.26 35.00
N ALA A 8 32.36 21.92 35.91
CA ALA A 8 31.05 21.40 35.61
C ALA A 8 30.33 22.34 34.63
N ARG A 9 30.13 21.88 33.39
CA ARG A 9 29.23 22.54 32.45
C ARG A 9 27.82 22.50 33.05
N VAL A 10 27.42 23.59 33.68
CA VAL A 10 26.05 23.81 34.11
C VAL A 10 25.17 23.65 32.87
N LYS A 11 24.35 22.59 32.84
CA LYS A 11 23.37 22.34 31.80
C LYS A 11 22.23 23.35 31.97
N VAL A 12 22.45 24.59 31.53
CA VAL A 12 21.38 25.58 31.44
C VAL A 12 20.46 25.12 30.31
N ALA A 13 19.19 24.85 30.63
CA ALA A 13 18.21 24.49 29.63
C ALA A 13 18.14 25.60 28.56
N PRO A 14 17.96 25.27 27.26
CA PRO A 14 17.83 26.26 26.22
C PRO A 14 16.74 27.28 26.58
N PRO A 15 16.96 28.59 26.35
CA PRO A 15 15.96 29.60 26.66
C PRO A 15 14.67 29.32 25.88
N VAL A 16 13.54 29.38 26.59
CA VAL A 16 12.21 29.16 26.01
C VAL A 16 11.88 30.36 25.12
N VAL A 17 11.75 30.12 23.81
CA VAL A 17 11.33 31.14 22.85
C VAL A 17 9.82 31.31 22.97
N GLU A 18 9.36 32.55 23.20
CA GLU A 18 7.94 32.84 23.24
C GLU A 18 7.29 32.65 21.86
N VAL A 19 6.24 31.83 21.81
CA VAL A 19 5.42 31.64 20.61
C VAL A 19 4.69 32.94 20.27
N SER A 20 4.75 33.36 19.00
CA SER A 20 4.10 34.60 18.55
C SER A 20 2.60 34.64 18.86
N SER A 21 2.07 35.83 19.15
CA SER A 21 0.64 36.04 19.45
C SER A 21 -0.28 35.57 18.32
N ARG A 22 0.16 35.74 17.06
CA ARG A 22 -0.54 35.26 15.87
C ARG A 22 -0.69 33.75 15.86
N GLU A 23 0.37 33.03 16.24
CA GLU A 23 0.37 31.57 16.27
C GLU A 23 -0.51 31.04 17.41
N LYS A 24 -0.46 31.68 18.59
CA LYS A 24 -1.36 31.38 19.71
C LYS A 24 -2.83 31.54 19.30
N ALA A 25 -3.19 32.63 18.61
CA ALA A 25 -4.56 32.86 18.14
C ALA A 25 -5.02 31.81 17.11
N ARG A 26 -4.12 31.37 16.22
CA ARG A 26 -4.41 30.29 15.25
C ARG A 26 -4.66 28.96 15.94
N LEU A 27 -3.82 28.59 16.90
CA LEU A 27 -4.00 27.37 17.68
C LEU A 27 -5.29 27.42 18.49
N GLN A 28 -5.60 28.54 19.14
CA GLN A 28 -6.87 28.71 19.86
C GLN A 28 -8.09 28.56 18.93
N ALA A 29 -8.04 29.14 17.72
CA ALA A 29 -9.09 28.96 16.73
C ALA A 29 -9.23 27.51 16.25
N LEU A 30 -8.12 26.77 16.14
CA LEU A 30 -8.13 25.34 15.84
C LEU A 30 -8.73 24.53 17.00
N PHE A 31 -8.34 24.82 18.24
CA PHE A 31 -8.87 24.14 19.43
C PHE A 31 -10.36 24.43 19.70
N ALA A 32 -10.87 25.56 19.20
CA ALA A 32 -12.28 25.90 19.26
C ALA A 32 -13.14 25.19 18.19
N ASP A 33 -12.51 24.51 17.22
CA ASP A 33 -13.19 23.78 16.14
C ASP A 33 -13.02 22.25 16.36
N PRO A 34 -13.93 21.60 17.10
CA PRO A 34 -13.79 20.18 17.45
C PRO A 34 -13.78 19.26 16.22
N THR A 35 -14.51 19.61 15.16
CA THR A 35 -14.53 18.83 13.92
C THR A 35 -13.18 18.85 13.19
N LYS A 36 -12.48 20.00 13.18
CA LYS A 36 -11.13 20.05 12.62
C LYS A 36 -10.13 19.30 13.47
N LEU A 37 -10.23 19.40 14.80
CA LEU A 37 -9.39 18.63 15.71
C LEU A 37 -9.56 17.12 15.52
N GLU A 38 -10.80 16.65 15.43
CA GLU A 38 -11.12 15.25 15.20
C GLU A 38 -10.52 14.75 13.89
N LYS A 39 -10.69 15.50 12.78
CA LYS A 39 -10.03 15.19 11.50
C LYS A 39 -8.50 15.12 11.61
N HIS A 40 -7.89 16.05 12.35
CA HIS A 40 -6.43 16.02 12.57
C HIS A 40 -5.99 14.85 13.46
N ALA A 41 -6.82 14.43 14.42
CA ALA A 41 -6.58 13.23 15.21
C ALA A 41 -6.65 11.98 14.33
N GLU A 42 -7.68 11.84 13.49
CA GLU A 42 -7.79 10.75 12.51
C GLU A 42 -6.59 10.68 11.55
N TYR A 43 -6.11 11.83 11.06
CA TYR A 43 -4.90 11.88 10.24
C TYR A 43 -3.65 11.47 11.02
N SER A 44 -3.55 11.86 12.29
CA SER A 44 -2.42 11.47 13.15
C SER A 44 -2.41 9.97 13.41
N GLU A 45 -3.57 9.36 13.67
CA GLU A 45 -3.69 7.92 13.90
C GLU A 45 -3.38 7.12 12.62
N SER A 46 -3.88 7.58 11.47
CA SER A 46 -3.61 6.93 10.18
C SER A 46 -2.21 7.17 9.63
N ALA A 47 -1.48 8.17 10.14
CA ALA A 47 -0.13 8.51 9.67
C ALA A 47 0.87 7.37 9.89
N GLU A 48 0.70 6.54 10.93
CA GLU A 48 1.56 5.38 11.20
C GLU A 48 1.56 4.39 10.03
N PHE A 49 0.40 4.19 9.41
CA PHE A 49 0.21 3.27 8.29
C PHE A 49 0.34 3.93 6.92
N PHE A 50 0.59 5.24 6.86
CA PHE A 50 0.77 5.92 5.59
C PHE A 50 2.03 5.42 4.88
N ASP A 51 1.84 5.01 3.62
CA ASP A 51 2.92 4.64 2.71
C ASP A 51 3.09 5.71 1.63
N GLY A 52 4.23 6.41 1.68
CA GLY A 52 4.62 7.41 0.68
C GLY A 52 5.09 6.80 -0.66
N ALA A 53 5.13 5.47 -0.78
CA ALA A 53 5.55 4.81 -2.02
C ALA A 53 4.50 4.96 -3.16
N PRO A 54 4.91 4.76 -4.43
CA PRO A 54 3.98 4.73 -5.56
C PRO A 54 2.87 3.69 -5.39
N LEU A 55 1.69 3.94 -5.98
CA LEU A 55 0.51 3.07 -5.84
C LEU A 55 0.81 1.58 -6.07
N GLN A 56 1.63 1.24 -7.07
CA GLN A 56 2.01 -0.14 -7.36
C GLN A 56 2.72 -0.83 -6.20
N VAL A 57 3.60 -0.11 -5.49
CA VAL A 57 4.33 -0.64 -4.32
C VAL A 57 3.37 -0.82 -3.16
N ARG A 58 2.46 0.13 -2.94
CA ARG A 58 1.43 0.03 -1.89
C ARG A 58 0.53 -1.17 -2.09
N THR A 59 -0.03 -1.32 -3.29
CA THR A 59 -0.86 -2.47 -3.65
C THR A 59 -0.09 -3.79 -3.51
N ARG A 60 1.20 -3.82 -3.83
CA ARG A 60 2.03 -5.02 -3.64
C ARG A 60 2.18 -5.35 -2.15
N ARG A 61 2.45 -4.35 -1.31
CA ARG A 61 2.54 -4.48 0.15
C ARG A 61 1.23 -4.94 0.77
N ASP A 62 0.09 -4.35 0.39
CA ASP A 62 -1.23 -4.75 0.87
C ASP A 62 -1.52 -6.21 0.54
N ASN A 63 -1.22 -6.62 -0.70
CA ASN A 63 -1.36 -8.01 -1.13
C ASN A 63 -0.42 -8.97 -0.38
N ALA A 64 0.82 -8.55 -0.11
CA ALA A 64 1.77 -9.33 0.66
C ALA A 64 1.26 -9.56 2.09
N ARG A 65 0.75 -8.51 2.74
CA ARG A 65 0.11 -8.57 4.05
C ARG A 65 -1.07 -9.53 4.06
N ALA A 66 -2.05 -9.33 3.17
CA ALA A 66 -3.26 -10.14 3.16
C ALA A 66 -2.96 -11.63 2.98
N LYS A 67 -1.99 -11.97 2.12
CA LYS A 67 -1.55 -13.37 1.92
C LYS A 67 -0.81 -13.92 3.13
N PHE A 68 0.04 -13.12 3.76
CA PHE A 68 0.78 -13.53 4.94
C PHE A 68 -0.16 -13.77 6.14
N GLU A 69 -1.08 -12.85 6.41
CA GLU A 69 -2.07 -12.97 7.48
C GLU A 69 -2.97 -14.19 7.26
N LEU A 70 -3.47 -14.40 6.02
CA LEU A 70 -4.24 -15.58 5.66
C LEU A 70 -3.44 -16.88 5.89
N PHE A 71 -2.17 -16.91 5.47
CA PHE A 71 -1.30 -18.06 5.69
C PHE A 71 -1.13 -18.38 7.18
N VAL A 72 -0.90 -17.37 8.02
CA VAL A 72 -0.75 -17.56 9.47
C VAL A 72 -2.05 -18.07 10.10
N GLN A 73 -3.19 -17.49 9.72
CA GLN A 73 -4.51 -17.94 10.18
C GLN A 73 -4.77 -19.40 9.81
N MET A 74 -4.50 -19.79 8.55
CA MET A 74 -4.64 -21.17 8.09
C MET A 74 -3.71 -22.12 8.84
N ARG A 75 -2.45 -21.73 9.05
CA ARG A 75 -1.46 -22.54 9.78
C ARG A 75 -1.86 -22.80 11.23
N GLN A 76 -2.48 -21.82 11.89
CA GLN A 76 -2.86 -21.90 13.29
C GLN A 76 -4.30 -22.38 13.51
N GLY A 77 -5.07 -22.63 12.44
CA GLY A 77 -6.45 -23.11 12.51
C GLY A 77 -7.42 -22.10 13.14
N ALA A 78 -7.08 -20.81 13.09
CA ALA A 78 -7.85 -19.74 13.71
C ALA A 78 -8.22 -18.68 12.66
N GLU A 79 -9.46 -18.72 12.17
CA GLU A 79 -9.98 -17.79 11.16
C GLU A 79 -9.99 -16.33 11.64
N SER A 80 -10.11 -16.11 12.95
CA SER A 80 -10.21 -14.78 13.57
C SER A 80 -9.07 -14.54 14.57
N MET A 81 -7.83 -14.64 14.12
CA MET A 81 -6.68 -14.17 14.91
C MET A 81 -6.66 -12.65 14.97
N ARG A 82 -6.28 -12.11 16.12
CA ARG A 82 -6.03 -10.67 16.24
C ARG A 82 -4.71 -10.34 15.55
N THR A 83 -4.57 -9.10 15.09
CA THR A 83 -3.37 -8.62 14.40
C THR A 83 -2.11 -8.86 15.22
N GLU A 84 -2.17 -8.67 16.54
CA GLU A 84 -1.03 -8.81 17.45
C GLU A 84 -0.54 -10.26 17.55
N ASP A 85 -1.47 -11.22 17.43
CA ASP A 85 -1.16 -12.64 17.49
C ASP A 85 -0.48 -13.11 16.17
N ILE A 86 -0.80 -12.47 15.05
CA ILE A 86 -0.16 -12.72 13.74
C ILE A 86 1.23 -12.08 13.70
N TRP A 87 1.34 -10.84 14.18
CA TRP A 87 2.55 -10.01 14.14
C TRP A 87 3.30 -10.05 15.48
N SER A 88 3.66 -11.24 15.96
CA SER A 88 4.40 -11.43 17.21
C SER A 88 5.90 -11.62 16.99
N ALA A 89 6.75 -11.04 17.86
CA ALA A 89 8.21 -11.19 17.80
C ALA A 89 8.67 -12.65 17.88
N ASP A 90 7.95 -13.49 18.63
CA ASP A 90 8.32 -14.87 18.88
C ASP A 90 8.10 -15.76 17.64
N THR A 91 7.13 -15.38 16.80
CA THR A 91 6.66 -16.22 15.69
C THR A 91 6.89 -15.61 14.32
N ILE A 92 7.12 -14.29 14.20
CA ILE A 92 7.22 -13.59 12.91
C ILE A 92 8.31 -14.20 12.02
N LEU A 93 9.46 -14.57 12.60
CA LEU A 93 10.55 -15.18 11.84
C LEU A 93 10.18 -16.57 11.30
N SER A 94 9.66 -17.45 12.16
CA SER A 94 9.28 -18.81 11.75
C SER A 94 8.12 -18.79 10.76
N ASN A 95 7.11 -17.94 11.00
CA ASN A 95 5.99 -17.72 10.09
C ASN A 95 6.46 -17.18 8.73
N THR A 96 7.33 -16.17 8.71
CA THR A 96 7.85 -15.60 7.45
C THR A 96 8.63 -16.65 6.67
N LYS A 97 9.53 -17.39 7.32
CA LYS A 97 10.32 -18.43 6.66
C LYS A 97 9.42 -19.48 6.02
N LEU A 98 8.46 -20.00 6.77
CA LEU A 98 7.53 -21.01 6.25
C LEU A 98 6.67 -20.45 5.11
N PHE A 99 6.17 -19.22 5.26
CA PHE A 99 5.39 -18.55 4.22
C PHE A 99 6.17 -18.40 2.91
N ILE A 100 7.44 -17.95 2.98
CA ILE A 100 8.30 -17.81 1.80
C ILE A 100 8.54 -19.16 1.14
N SER A 101 8.80 -20.22 1.91
CA SER A 101 9.00 -21.56 1.35
C SER A 101 7.73 -22.14 0.72
N THR A 102 6.54 -21.88 1.25
CA THR A 102 5.29 -22.37 0.65
C THR A 102 4.85 -21.51 -0.54
N TYR A 103 5.31 -20.26 -0.62
CA TYR A 103 4.92 -19.36 -1.69
C TYR A 103 5.44 -19.81 -3.06
N THR A 104 6.57 -20.52 -3.09
CA THR A 104 7.13 -21.08 -4.32
C THR A 104 6.32 -22.27 -4.82
N GLU A 105 5.88 -23.16 -3.92
CA GLU A 105 5.01 -24.30 -4.23
C GLU A 105 3.63 -23.86 -4.75
N GLY A 106 3.02 -22.85 -4.12
CA GLY A 106 1.65 -22.43 -4.45
C GLY A 106 1.48 -21.69 -5.79
N ARG A 107 2.56 -21.39 -6.51
CA ARG A 107 2.51 -20.68 -7.81
C ARG A 107 2.56 -21.58 -9.04
N GLU A 108 2.45 -22.89 -8.85
CA GLU A 108 2.26 -23.85 -9.94
C GLU A 108 0.85 -23.71 -10.56
N GLY A 109 0.69 -22.74 -11.45
CA GLY A 109 -0.58 -22.49 -12.16
C GLY A 109 -0.43 -22.41 -13.68
N ASP A 110 0.72 -21.98 -14.17
CA ASP A 110 1.08 -22.04 -15.59
C ASP A 110 2.28 -22.99 -15.75
N ILE A 111 2.14 -23.98 -16.63
CA ILE A 111 3.17 -24.98 -16.93
C ILE A 111 4.47 -24.25 -17.31
N GLY A 112 5.46 -24.27 -16.41
CA GLY A 112 6.82 -23.76 -16.64
C GLY A 112 7.18 -22.43 -15.96
N ASP A 113 6.25 -21.73 -15.29
CA ASP A 113 6.55 -20.45 -14.65
C ASP A 113 7.06 -20.62 -13.21
N LYS A 114 8.38 -20.71 -13.06
CA LYS A 114 9.04 -20.66 -11.74
C LYS A 114 8.93 -19.25 -11.14
N VAL A 115 8.76 -19.17 -9.83
CA VAL A 115 8.79 -17.88 -9.12
C VAL A 115 10.16 -17.25 -9.31
N ARG A 116 10.21 -15.99 -9.74
CA ARG A 116 11.49 -15.30 -9.89
C ARG A 116 12.08 -15.01 -8.51
N PRO A 117 13.41 -15.16 -8.31
CA PRO A 117 14.07 -14.85 -7.04
C PRO A 117 13.72 -13.46 -6.50
N ASN A 118 13.71 -12.44 -7.36
CA ASN A 118 13.37 -11.07 -6.98
C ASN A 118 11.96 -10.92 -6.37
N VAL A 119 11.01 -11.80 -6.71
CA VAL A 119 9.67 -11.78 -6.11
C VAL A 119 9.76 -12.14 -4.63
N LEU A 120 10.61 -13.09 -4.26
CA LEU A 120 10.78 -13.53 -2.87
C LEU A 120 11.43 -12.43 -2.01
N TRP A 121 12.45 -11.73 -2.53
CA TRP A 121 13.04 -10.59 -1.82
C TRP A 121 12.06 -9.43 -1.67
N ASN A 122 11.30 -9.11 -2.72
CA ASN A 122 10.25 -8.10 -2.63
C ASN A 122 9.18 -8.49 -1.61
N LEU A 123 8.78 -9.76 -1.57
CA LEU A 123 7.81 -10.28 -0.60
C LEU A 123 8.35 -10.15 0.83
N LYS A 124 9.63 -10.49 1.06
CA LYS A 124 10.32 -10.27 2.34
C LYS A 124 10.28 -8.79 2.73
N ASP A 125 10.68 -7.89 1.85
CA ASP A 125 10.75 -6.45 2.16
C ASP A 125 9.36 -5.86 2.44
N ASP A 126 8.33 -6.34 1.74
CA ASP A 126 6.95 -5.95 1.98
C ASP A 126 6.44 -6.43 3.34
N ILE A 127 6.76 -7.66 3.76
CA ILE A 127 6.45 -8.17 5.10
C ILE A 127 7.21 -7.37 6.18
N SER A 128 8.49 -7.07 5.96
CA SER A 128 9.31 -6.26 6.86
C SER A 128 8.71 -4.86 7.07
N TRP A 129 8.15 -4.26 6.01
CA TRP A 129 7.51 -2.96 6.08
C TRP A 129 6.29 -2.95 7.00
N TRP A 130 5.48 -4.02 6.98
CA TRP A 130 4.34 -4.19 7.88
C TRP A 130 4.75 -4.58 9.30
N ALA A 131 5.76 -5.45 9.43
CA ALA A 131 6.28 -5.86 10.74
C ALA A 131 6.76 -4.64 11.54
N LYS A 132 7.42 -3.67 10.90
CA LYS A 132 7.84 -2.41 11.54
C LYS A 132 6.69 -1.58 12.11
N ARG A 133 5.46 -1.76 11.63
CA ARG A 133 4.27 -1.01 12.05
C ARG A 133 3.44 -1.78 13.08
N PHE A 134 3.26 -3.08 12.89
CA PHE A 134 2.47 -3.89 13.81
C PHE A 134 3.27 -4.43 15.00
N LEU A 135 4.60 -4.49 14.90
CA LEU A 135 5.45 -5.02 15.96
C LEU A 135 6.49 -3.97 16.39
N HIS A 136 6.20 -3.27 17.49
CA HIS A 136 7.06 -2.21 18.03
C HIS A 136 8.50 -2.69 18.35
N THR A 137 8.67 -3.97 18.69
CA THR A 137 9.98 -4.56 19.00
C THR A 137 10.71 -5.11 17.77
N PHE A 138 10.14 -4.99 16.55
CA PHE A 138 10.72 -5.58 15.34
C PHE A 138 12.14 -5.08 15.08
N ASN A 139 12.45 -3.81 15.38
CA ASN A 139 13.79 -3.25 15.19
C ASN A 139 14.87 -4.00 16.00
N ALA A 140 14.52 -4.61 17.15
CA ALA A 140 15.46 -5.40 17.95
C ALA A 140 15.83 -6.74 17.28
N ILE A 141 14.90 -7.31 16.50
CA ILE A 141 15.08 -8.61 15.82
C ILE A 141 15.35 -8.47 14.31
N ALA A 142 15.20 -7.26 13.75
CA ALA A 142 15.23 -7.01 12.30
C ALA A 142 16.49 -7.56 11.62
N THR A 143 17.66 -7.37 12.23
CA THR A 143 18.95 -7.85 11.68
C THR A 143 18.99 -9.37 11.57
N GLN A 144 18.60 -10.08 12.63
CA GLN A 144 18.53 -11.55 12.60
C GLN A 144 17.48 -12.02 11.59
N TRP A 145 16.32 -11.38 11.60
CA TRP A 145 15.21 -11.70 10.72
C TRP A 145 15.61 -11.58 9.24
N HIS A 146 16.25 -10.47 8.85
CA HIS A 146 16.72 -10.28 7.47
C HIS A 146 17.76 -11.33 7.08
N ARG A 147 18.77 -11.57 7.92
CA ARG A 147 19.82 -12.57 7.67
C ARG A 147 19.24 -13.96 7.41
N GLU A 148 18.30 -14.40 8.25
CA GLU A 148 17.71 -15.73 8.12
C GLU A 148 16.75 -15.84 6.94
N CYS A 149 15.96 -14.81 6.66
CA CYS A 149 15.11 -14.79 5.47
C CYS A 149 15.94 -14.77 4.18
N ASP A 150 17.03 -13.99 4.14
CA ASP A 150 17.92 -13.95 2.96
C ASP A 150 18.63 -15.29 2.74
N GLY A 151 19.10 -15.94 3.82
CA GLY A 151 19.66 -17.29 3.74
C GLY A 151 18.65 -18.34 3.27
N LEU A 152 17.39 -18.25 3.73
CA LEU A 152 16.32 -19.12 3.22
C LEU A 152 16.05 -18.87 1.74
N ILE A 153 15.86 -17.61 1.32
CA ILE A 153 15.56 -17.28 -0.09
C ILE A 153 16.67 -17.80 -0.99
N ALA A 154 17.94 -17.61 -0.61
CA ALA A 154 19.08 -18.16 -1.35
C ALA A 154 19.02 -19.69 -1.45
N THR A 155 18.69 -20.37 -0.34
CA THR A 155 18.56 -21.84 -0.30
C THR A 155 17.42 -22.33 -1.21
N VAL A 156 16.26 -21.68 -1.17
CA VAL A 156 15.11 -21.99 -2.04
C VAL A 156 15.48 -21.75 -3.51
N CYS A 157 16.16 -20.65 -3.83
CA CYS A 157 16.60 -20.37 -5.20
C CYS A 157 17.52 -21.46 -5.74
N VAL A 158 18.47 -21.95 -4.93
CA VAL A 158 19.35 -23.05 -5.33
C VAL A 158 18.60 -24.37 -5.44
N GLY A 159 17.77 -24.70 -4.45
CA GLY A 159 17.02 -25.96 -4.40
C GLY A 159 16.03 -26.14 -5.55
N GLU A 160 15.28 -25.08 -5.89
CA GLU A 160 14.31 -25.10 -6.97
C GLU A 160 14.90 -24.73 -8.35
N LYS A 161 16.20 -24.41 -8.40
CA LYS A 161 16.90 -23.93 -9.61
C LYS A 161 16.18 -22.72 -10.20
N LEU A 162 15.98 -21.70 -9.39
CA LEU A 162 15.40 -20.42 -9.79
C LEU A 162 16.50 -19.57 -10.44
N GLU A 163 16.39 -19.32 -11.74
CA GLU A 163 17.42 -18.57 -12.46
C GLU A 163 17.43 -17.10 -12.03
N PRO A 164 18.60 -16.55 -11.63
CA PRO A 164 18.73 -15.16 -11.23
C PRO A 164 18.72 -14.26 -12.46
N ASN A 165 17.53 -13.90 -12.94
CA ASN A 165 17.32 -13.01 -14.09
C ASN A 165 18.39 -13.24 -15.18
N ASP A 166 18.35 -14.38 -15.86
CA ASP A 166 18.91 -14.41 -17.20
C ASP A 166 18.27 -13.24 -17.93
N VAL A 167 19.13 -12.30 -18.34
CA VAL A 167 18.85 -11.24 -19.30
C VAL A 167 17.98 -11.90 -20.34
N ALA A 168 16.67 -11.62 -20.31
CA ALA A 168 15.74 -12.29 -21.17
C ALA A 168 16.23 -12.03 -22.60
N GLU A 169 16.89 -13.02 -23.21
CA GLU A 169 17.15 -12.98 -24.63
C GLU A 169 15.78 -12.68 -25.22
N PRO A 170 15.61 -11.56 -25.94
CA PRO A 170 14.31 -11.14 -26.40
C PRO A 170 13.76 -12.26 -27.28
N THR A 171 12.93 -13.10 -26.67
CA THR A 171 12.35 -14.24 -27.34
C THR A 171 11.65 -13.70 -28.56
N LYS A 172 11.97 -14.26 -29.72
CA LYS A 172 11.59 -13.79 -31.06
C LYS A 172 10.08 -13.53 -31.25
N LYS A 173 9.24 -13.90 -30.27
CA LYS A 173 7.80 -13.57 -30.18
C LYS A 173 7.50 -12.06 -30.11
N ARG A 174 8.41 -11.20 -29.61
CA ARG A 174 8.18 -9.73 -29.65
C ARG A 174 8.14 -9.16 -31.08
N LYS A 175 8.82 -9.77 -32.05
CA LYS A 175 8.77 -9.35 -33.47
C LYS A 175 7.41 -9.60 -34.14
N ARG A 176 6.58 -10.52 -33.62
CA ARG A 176 5.25 -10.80 -34.21
C ARG A 176 4.22 -9.73 -33.84
N ASN A 177 4.28 -9.18 -32.62
CA ASN A 177 3.35 -8.13 -32.19
C ASN A 177 3.74 -6.73 -32.68
N GLU A 178 5.01 -6.46 -32.95
CA GLU A 178 5.43 -5.18 -33.53
C GLU A 178 5.04 -5.04 -35.01
N LYS A 179 5.05 -6.14 -35.77
CA LYS A 179 4.49 -6.19 -37.13
C LYS A 179 2.97 -5.99 -37.16
N GLY A 180 2.25 -6.53 -36.17
CA GLY A 180 0.81 -6.29 -36.01
C GLY A 180 0.48 -4.83 -35.67
N ARG A 181 1.27 -4.21 -34.77
CA ARG A 181 1.05 -2.83 -34.34
C ARG A 181 1.34 -1.80 -35.44
N LYS A 182 2.35 -2.02 -36.29
CA LYS A 182 2.58 -1.18 -37.49
C LYS A 182 1.41 -1.26 -38.49
N LYS A 183 0.80 -2.43 -38.68
CA LYS A 183 -0.32 -2.62 -39.61
C LYS A 183 -1.61 -1.90 -39.16
N VAL A 184 -1.84 -1.80 -37.85
CA VAL A 184 -3.00 -1.06 -37.30
C VAL A 184 -2.82 0.46 -37.42
N VAL A 185 -1.60 0.96 -37.25
CA VAL A 185 -1.31 2.42 -37.38
C VAL A 185 -1.39 2.86 -38.85
N GLU A 186 -0.97 2.03 -39.79
CA GLU A 186 -1.05 2.31 -41.24
C GLU A 186 -2.52 2.34 -41.73
N ASN A 187 -3.38 1.44 -41.23
CA ASN A 187 -4.81 1.48 -41.56
C ASN A 187 -5.53 2.69 -40.96
N ALA A 188 -5.18 3.12 -39.74
CA ALA A 188 -5.77 4.30 -39.11
C ALA A 188 -5.38 5.64 -39.79
N GLN A 189 -4.26 5.68 -40.51
CA GLN A 189 -3.87 6.85 -41.30
C GLN A 189 -4.61 6.94 -42.65
N ASN A 190 -4.99 5.80 -43.25
CA ASN A 190 -5.79 5.78 -44.47
C ASN A 190 -7.25 6.19 -44.22
N ASP A 191 -7.84 5.80 -43.09
CA ASP A 191 -9.23 6.19 -42.75
C ASP A 191 -9.38 7.71 -42.55
N LYS A 192 -8.37 8.37 -41.97
CA LYS A 192 -8.38 9.83 -41.80
C LYS A 192 -8.28 10.61 -43.11
N ARG A 193 -7.81 10.01 -44.20
CA ARG A 193 -7.81 10.65 -45.53
C ARG A 193 -9.16 10.54 -46.24
N ALA A 194 -9.99 9.56 -45.89
CA ALA A 194 -11.33 9.41 -46.46
C ALA A 194 -12.33 10.41 -45.88
N THR A 195 -12.16 10.84 -44.62
CA THR A 195 -13.12 11.72 -43.93
C THR A 195 -12.99 13.21 -44.29
N VAL A 196 -11.94 13.63 -45.01
CA VAL A 196 -11.67 15.07 -45.29
C VAL A 196 -12.36 15.57 -46.58
N ARG A 197 -13.09 14.73 -47.32
CA ARG A 197 -13.74 15.14 -48.59
C ARG A 197 -15.23 15.50 -48.51
N VAL A 198 -15.84 15.55 -47.32
CA VAL A 198 -17.27 15.88 -47.18
C VAL A 198 -17.46 16.93 -46.08
N ALA A 199 -16.98 18.14 -46.30
CA ALA A 199 -17.35 19.31 -45.49
C ALA A 199 -17.04 20.61 -46.26
N SER A 200 -17.78 20.86 -47.33
CA SER A 200 -17.97 22.19 -47.89
C SER A 200 -19.48 22.39 -48.05
N ASP A 201 -19.96 23.54 -47.60
CA ASP A 201 -21.37 23.97 -47.46
C ASP A 201 -22.00 23.50 -46.14
N SER A 202 -22.09 24.30 -45.08
CA SER A 202 -22.94 25.50 -45.05
C SER A 202 -22.70 26.28 -43.74
N ALA A 203 -22.56 27.60 -43.82
CA ALA A 203 -22.97 28.54 -42.76
C ALA A 203 -24.36 29.11 -43.14
N PRO A 204 -25.07 29.96 -42.36
CA PRO A 204 -24.78 30.55 -41.04
C PRO A 204 -26.01 30.60 -40.07
N LYS A 205 -25.78 31.12 -38.85
CA LYS A 205 -26.58 32.15 -38.11
C LYS A 205 -26.73 31.86 -36.61
N SER A 206 -26.14 32.75 -35.82
CA SER A 206 -26.56 33.05 -34.43
C SER A 206 -28.01 33.56 -34.43
N PRO A 207 -28.71 33.39 -33.29
CA PRO A 207 -28.96 34.60 -32.50
C PRO A 207 -28.85 34.41 -30.99
N ASP A 208 -28.72 35.57 -30.35
CA ASP A 208 -28.78 35.84 -28.92
C ASP A 208 -29.88 35.08 -28.16
N GLY A 209 -29.56 34.63 -26.95
CA GLY A 209 -30.49 33.97 -26.05
C GLY A 209 -30.07 34.14 -24.60
N ALA A 210 -30.56 35.20 -23.99
CA ALA A 210 -30.42 35.52 -22.58
C ALA A 210 -30.99 34.43 -21.65
N GLY A 211 -30.30 34.23 -20.51
CA GLY A 211 -30.92 33.98 -19.21
C GLY A 211 -31.62 32.64 -18.98
N LYS A 212 -31.02 31.80 -18.13
CA LYS A 212 -31.69 31.21 -16.94
C LYS A 212 -30.69 30.45 -16.07
N ARG A 213 -30.39 31.04 -14.91
CA ARG A 213 -29.77 30.34 -13.78
C ARG A 213 -30.71 29.20 -13.36
N ARG A 214 -30.30 27.95 -13.55
CA ARG A 214 -30.98 26.79 -12.96
C ARG A 214 -30.59 26.71 -11.48
N ARG A 215 -31.56 27.03 -10.63
CA ARG A 215 -31.55 26.81 -9.18
C ARG A 215 -31.77 25.31 -8.96
N THR A 216 -30.73 24.59 -8.58
CA THR A 216 -30.82 23.19 -8.17
C THR A 216 -31.61 23.14 -6.87
N GLN A 217 -32.80 22.54 -6.90
CA GLN A 217 -33.52 22.15 -5.69
C GLN A 217 -32.82 20.93 -5.11
N ILE A 218 -32.37 21.05 -3.86
CA ILE A 218 -31.93 19.93 -3.03
C ILE A 218 -33.21 19.33 -2.43
N ILE A 219 -33.47 18.07 -2.77
CA ILE A 219 -34.52 17.24 -2.17
C ILE A 219 -33.93 16.68 -0.87
N PRO A 220 -34.58 16.87 0.30
CA PRO A 220 -34.25 16.09 1.48
C PRO A 220 -34.85 14.69 1.33
N SER A 221 -34.00 13.66 1.38
CA SER A 221 -34.43 12.28 1.56
C SER A 221 -34.44 12.01 3.06
N ASP A 222 -35.64 11.99 3.62
CA ASP A 222 -35.96 11.28 4.85
C ASP A 222 -35.99 9.79 4.50
N ASP A 223 -35.06 9.01 5.04
CA ASP A 223 -35.19 7.56 5.16
C ASP A 223 -34.64 7.16 6.54
N ASP A 224 -35.60 6.96 7.44
CA ASP A 224 -35.49 6.40 8.76
C ASP A 224 -35.04 4.93 8.72
N ASP A 225 -34.19 4.60 9.70
CA ASP A 225 -34.19 3.40 10.54
C ASP A 225 -34.73 2.06 9.98
N ASP A 226 -33.82 1.11 9.75
CA ASP A 226 -34.07 -0.29 10.13
C ASP A 226 -32.74 -1.03 10.38
N ILE A 227 -32.31 -1.07 11.65
CA ILE A 227 -31.21 -1.92 12.11
C ILE A 227 -31.80 -3.28 12.52
N PRO A 228 -31.46 -4.39 11.84
CA PRO A 228 -31.93 -5.71 12.23
C PRO A 228 -31.23 -6.20 13.51
N VAL A 229 -32.01 -6.35 14.58
CA VAL A 229 -31.61 -6.96 15.85
C VAL A 229 -31.26 -8.43 15.62
N ARG A 230 -29.98 -8.80 15.84
CA ARG A 230 -29.54 -10.21 15.82
C ARG A 230 -30.10 -11.00 17.02
N PRO A 231 -30.57 -12.25 16.83
CA PRO A 231 -31.05 -13.08 17.91
C PRO A 231 -29.89 -13.65 18.77
N LYS A 232 -30.08 -13.59 20.09
CA LYS A 232 -29.16 -14.15 21.10
C LYS A 232 -29.11 -15.68 20.99
N ARG A 233 -27.93 -16.22 20.65
CA ARG A 233 -27.67 -17.66 20.59
C ARG A 233 -27.50 -18.21 22.01
N ARG A 234 -28.42 -19.10 22.43
CA ARG A 234 -28.38 -19.82 23.72
C ARG A 234 -27.16 -20.74 23.78
N LEU A 235 -26.32 -20.55 24.81
CA LEU A 235 -25.32 -21.52 25.24
C LEU A 235 -26.04 -22.76 25.81
N ARG A 236 -25.87 -23.92 25.17
CA ARG A 236 -26.16 -25.22 25.76
C ARG A 236 -24.99 -25.58 26.68
N ARG A 237 -25.28 -25.78 27.96
CA ARG A 237 -24.37 -26.44 28.92
C ARG A 237 -24.23 -27.92 28.53
N SER A 238 -23.01 -28.41 28.57
CA SER A 238 -22.64 -29.83 28.67
C SER A 238 -21.72 -29.94 29.88
#